data_AF-A0A1R3K9W0-F1
#
_entry.id   AF-A0A1R3K9W0-F1
#
_cell.length_a   1.000
_cell.length_b   1.000
_cell.length_c   1.000
_cell.angle_alpha   90.00
_cell.angle_beta   90.00
_cell.angle_gamma   90.00
#
_symmetry.space_group_name_H-M   'P 1'
#
loop_
_entity.id
_entity.type
_entity.pdbx_description
1 polymer ?
#
loop_
_entity_poly.entity_id
_entity_poly.type
_entity_poly.pdbx_seq_one_letter_code
_entity_poly.pdbx_strand_id
1 'polypeptide(L)'
;MNGEKGKVCVTGASGFLASWLVKRLLLAGYHVIGTVRDPGNERKLAHLWKLEGAKERLQLVRAELLEEGSFDEAIMGCQGVFHTASPVMKPSFDPEAWETKQFQWHGRMGYVHIDDVALCHILVYEKEAANGRYLCNSTVLDNNEFEEDGRPYYEFNTSKIKSLGFNFRPIEDMFDDCIESLVQQGHLPPLQPGHQRLRAAPIAI
;
A
#
# COMPACT_ATOMS: atom_id res chain seq x y z
N MET A 1 -26.49 -13.48 8.28
CA MET A 1 -26.24 -14.42 7.17
C MET A 1 -24.83 -14.12 6.66
N ASN A 2 -23.82 -14.90 7.06
CA ASN A 2 -22.46 -14.75 6.52
C ASN A 2 -22.45 -15.39 5.14
N GLY A 3 -22.86 -14.64 4.12
CA GLY A 3 -22.62 -15.02 2.74
C GLY A 3 -21.11 -14.99 2.50
N GLU A 4 -20.56 -16.07 1.98
CA GLU A 4 -19.17 -16.11 1.54
C GLU A 4 -18.90 -14.93 0.61
N LYS A 5 -17.81 -14.18 0.88
CA LYS A 5 -17.41 -13.09 -0.01
C LYS A 5 -16.96 -13.67 -1.35
N GLY A 6 -17.14 -12.88 -2.40
CA GLY A 6 -16.86 -13.28 -3.77
C GLY A 6 -15.39 -13.56 -4.07
N LYS A 7 -15.13 -13.86 -5.35
CA LYS A 7 -13.79 -14.00 -5.90
C LYS A 7 -13.32 -12.66 -6.48
N VAL A 8 -12.10 -12.24 -6.16
CA VAL A 8 -11.50 -11.00 -6.67
C VAL A 8 -10.09 -11.26 -7.19
N CYS A 9 -9.66 -10.48 -8.18
CA CYS A 9 -8.31 -10.52 -8.73
C CYS A 9 -7.46 -9.36 -8.17
N VAL A 10 -6.22 -9.63 -7.76
CA VAL A 10 -5.25 -8.61 -7.34
C VAL A 10 -4.03 -8.71 -8.24
N THR A 11 -3.76 -7.67 -9.03
CA THR A 11 -2.62 -7.69 -9.96
C THR A 11 -1.32 -7.37 -9.22
N GLY A 12 -0.24 -8.11 -9.52
CA GLY A 12 1.06 -7.86 -8.91
C GLY A 12 1.11 -8.22 -7.43
N ALA A 13 0.43 -9.29 -7.04
CA ALA A 13 0.18 -9.71 -5.65
C ALA A 13 1.42 -9.76 -4.73
N SER A 14 2.61 -10.00 -5.29
CA SER A 14 3.89 -9.99 -4.55
C SER A 14 4.45 -8.60 -4.21
N GLY A 15 3.78 -7.52 -4.62
CA GLY A 15 4.21 -6.14 -4.39
C GLY A 15 3.96 -5.68 -2.94
N PHE A 16 4.58 -4.56 -2.56
CA PHE A 16 4.44 -3.98 -1.22
C PHE A 16 2.97 -3.73 -0.85
N LEU A 17 2.25 -2.88 -1.61
CA LEU A 17 0.82 -2.65 -1.39
C LEU A 17 -0.03 -3.90 -1.62
N ALA A 18 0.23 -4.61 -2.72
CA ALA A 18 -0.61 -5.73 -3.15
C ALA A 18 -0.64 -6.86 -2.11
N SER A 19 0.49 -7.18 -1.47
CA SER A 19 0.55 -8.24 -0.45
C SER A 19 -0.27 -7.89 0.80
N TRP A 20 -0.29 -6.61 1.21
CA TRP A 20 -1.18 -6.12 2.28
C TRP A 20 -2.65 -6.15 1.88
N LEU A 21 -2.97 -5.81 0.63
CA LEU A 21 -4.33 -5.91 0.10
C LEU A 21 -4.82 -7.36 0.05
N VAL A 22 -4.00 -8.30 -0.43
CA VAL A 22 -4.29 -9.74 -0.40
C VAL A 22 -4.57 -10.20 1.04
N LYS A 23 -3.70 -9.82 2.00
CA LYS A 23 -3.90 -10.12 3.43
C LYS A 23 -5.27 -9.65 3.92
N ARG A 24 -5.63 -8.39 3.62
CA ARG A 24 -6.90 -7.80 4.09
C ARG A 24 -8.12 -8.42 3.42
N LEU A 25 -8.04 -8.76 2.13
CA LEU A 25 -9.10 -9.47 1.42
C LEU A 25 -9.33 -10.88 1.98
N LEU A 26 -8.25 -11.64 2.24
CA LEU A 26 -8.34 -12.99 2.82
C LEU A 26 -8.96 -12.98 4.23
N LEU A 27 -8.57 -12.00 5.06
CA LEU A 27 -9.14 -11.78 6.39
C LEU A 27 -10.62 -11.34 6.34
N ALA A 28 -11.00 -10.57 5.32
CA ALA A 28 -12.39 -10.19 5.07
C ALA A 28 -13.23 -11.35 4.49
N GLY A 29 -12.62 -12.50 4.17
CA GLY A 29 -13.29 -13.70 3.70
C GLY A 29 -13.35 -13.87 2.18
N TYR A 30 -12.69 -13.02 1.40
CA TYR A 30 -12.67 -13.14 -0.06
C TYR A 30 -11.83 -14.33 -0.54
N HIS A 31 -12.20 -14.86 -1.70
CA HIS A 31 -11.30 -15.68 -2.52
C HIS A 31 -10.46 -14.75 -3.41
N VAL A 32 -9.14 -14.93 -3.40
CA VAL A 32 -8.20 -14.02 -4.07
C VAL A 32 -7.42 -14.77 -5.15
N ILE A 33 -7.51 -14.27 -6.38
CA ILE A 33 -6.62 -14.62 -7.49
C ILE A 33 -5.52 -13.55 -7.54
N GLY A 34 -4.32 -13.89 -7.06
CA GLY A 34 -3.17 -13.00 -7.09
C GLY A 34 -2.33 -13.23 -8.35
N THR A 35 -2.14 -12.21 -9.19
CA THR A 35 -1.26 -12.36 -10.34
C THR A 35 0.19 -12.05 -10.00
N VAL A 36 1.10 -12.87 -10.49
CA VAL A 36 2.56 -12.73 -10.33
C VAL A 36 3.26 -13.10 -11.64
N ARG A 37 4.48 -12.62 -11.85
CA ARG A 37 5.23 -12.94 -13.08
C ARG A 37 5.75 -14.37 -13.13
N ASP A 38 6.05 -14.94 -11.97
CA ASP A 38 6.58 -16.29 -11.81
C ASP A 38 5.98 -16.95 -10.56
N PRO A 39 4.91 -17.76 -10.73
CA PRO A 39 4.30 -18.51 -9.63
C PRO A 39 5.23 -19.55 -9.00
N GLY A 40 6.30 -19.97 -9.68
CA GLY A 40 7.29 -20.93 -9.17
C GLY A 40 8.32 -20.31 -8.23
N ASN A 41 8.33 -18.99 -8.04
CA ASN A 41 9.31 -18.31 -7.19
C ASN A 41 8.96 -18.42 -5.69
N GLU A 42 9.05 -19.61 -5.13
CA GLU A 42 8.65 -19.90 -3.74
C GLU A 42 9.26 -18.93 -2.74
N ARG A 43 10.55 -18.60 -2.88
CA ARG A 43 11.24 -17.66 -1.99
C ARG A 43 10.57 -16.28 -1.98
N LYS A 44 10.25 -15.74 -3.17
CA LYS A 44 9.58 -14.44 -3.28
C LYS A 44 8.14 -14.51 -2.79
N LEU A 45 7.46 -15.63 -2.99
CA LEU A 45 6.02 -15.78 -2.71
C LEU A 45 5.73 -16.33 -1.30
N ALA A 46 6.75 -16.77 -0.56
CA ALA A 46 6.60 -17.38 0.76
C ALA A 46 5.81 -16.52 1.75
N HIS A 47 5.91 -15.19 1.65
CA HIS A 47 5.16 -14.28 2.51
C HIS A 47 3.64 -14.32 2.27
N LEU A 48 3.20 -14.58 1.02
CA LEU A 48 1.78 -14.68 0.67
C LEU A 48 1.16 -15.98 1.20
N TRP A 49 1.90 -17.09 1.12
CA TRP A 49 1.43 -18.39 1.61
C TRP A 49 1.38 -18.49 3.14
N LYS A 50 2.05 -17.58 3.85
CA LYS A 50 1.98 -17.46 5.32
C LYS A 50 0.77 -16.64 5.79
N LEU A 51 0.01 -16.03 4.88
CA LEU A 51 -1.18 -15.25 5.25
C LEU A 51 -2.29 -16.17 5.75
N GLU A 52 -3.04 -15.70 6.74
CA GLU A 52 -4.21 -16.39 7.25
C GLU A 52 -5.27 -16.55 6.13
N GLY A 53 -5.77 -17.77 5.94
CA GLY A 53 -6.71 -18.11 4.88
C GLY A 53 -6.09 -18.33 3.50
N ALA A 54 -4.78 -18.19 3.33
CA ALA A 54 -4.14 -18.35 2.02
C ALA A 54 -4.25 -19.77 1.47
N LYS A 55 -4.13 -20.79 2.33
CA LYS A 55 -4.18 -22.20 1.90
C LYS A 55 -5.54 -22.56 1.29
N GLU A 56 -6.61 -21.92 1.75
CA GLU A 56 -7.98 -22.20 1.35
C GLU A 56 -8.46 -21.25 0.24
N ARG A 57 -8.02 -19.98 0.27
CA ARG A 57 -8.64 -18.90 -0.51
C ARG A 57 -7.68 -18.10 -1.39
N LEU A 58 -6.38 -18.40 -1.41
CA LEU A 58 -5.42 -17.75 -2.30
C LEU A 58 -5.01 -18.68 -3.45
N GLN A 59 -5.13 -18.19 -4.68
CA GLN A 59 -4.53 -18.79 -5.86
C GLN A 59 -3.56 -17.80 -6.49
N LEU A 60 -2.34 -18.25 -6.82
CA LEU A 60 -1.37 -17.45 -7.55
C LEU A 60 -1.27 -17.92 -9.00
N VAL A 61 -1.41 -17.00 -9.94
CA VAL A 61 -1.40 -17.28 -11.39
C VAL A 61 -0.40 -16.38 -12.10
N ARG A 62 0.13 -16.86 -13.24
CA ARG A 62 1.06 -16.08 -14.06
C ARG A 62 0.30 -14.99 -14.81
N ALA A 63 0.79 -13.75 -14.76
CA ALA A 63 0.39 -12.68 -15.67
C ALA A 63 1.52 -11.63 -15.83
N GLU A 64 1.53 -10.91 -16.95
CA GLU A 64 2.52 -9.87 -17.25
C GLU A 64 1.86 -8.68 -17.97
N LEU A 65 2.15 -7.46 -17.50
CA LEU A 65 1.51 -6.25 -18.00
C LEU A 65 1.70 -6.00 -19.50
N LEU A 66 2.82 -6.46 -20.05
CA LEU A 66 3.21 -6.25 -21.44
C LEU A 66 2.84 -7.44 -22.34
N GLU A 67 2.17 -8.45 -21.80
CA GLU A 67 1.71 -9.64 -22.52
C GLU A 67 0.19 -9.59 -22.65
N GLU A 68 -0.28 -9.34 -23.87
CA GLU A 68 -1.71 -9.27 -24.21
C GLU A 68 -2.43 -10.59 -23.84
N GLY A 69 -3.63 -10.48 -23.26
CA GLY A 69 -4.42 -11.63 -22.81
C GLY A 69 -3.92 -12.32 -21.54
N SER A 70 -2.75 -11.94 -20.99
CA SER A 70 -2.15 -12.65 -19.85
C SER A 70 -2.94 -12.55 -18.53
N PHE A 71 -3.96 -11.68 -18.46
CA PHE A 71 -4.83 -11.52 -17.28
C PHE A 71 -6.22 -12.15 -17.47
N ASP A 72 -6.55 -12.63 -18.67
CA ASP A 72 -7.93 -13.01 -19.03
C ASP A 72 -8.43 -14.14 -18.13
N GLU A 73 -7.66 -15.21 -17.98
CA GLU A 73 -7.99 -16.34 -17.10
C GLU A 73 -8.05 -15.93 -15.63
N ALA A 74 -7.18 -15.01 -15.20
CA ALA A 74 -7.12 -14.55 -13.82
C ALA A 74 -8.35 -13.72 -13.43
N ILE A 75 -8.89 -12.97 -14.38
CA ILE A 75 -10.05 -12.08 -14.18
C ILE A 75 -11.36 -12.85 -14.40
N MET A 76 -11.37 -13.88 -15.24
CA MET A 76 -12.57 -14.65 -15.55
C MET A 76 -13.24 -15.22 -14.29
N GLY A 77 -14.51 -14.84 -14.07
CA GLY A 77 -15.29 -15.26 -12.90
C GLY A 77 -14.98 -14.48 -11.60
N CYS A 78 -14.13 -13.45 -11.65
CA CYS A 78 -13.98 -12.50 -10.54
C CYS A 78 -15.12 -11.47 -10.54
N GLN A 79 -15.59 -11.11 -9.34
CA GLN A 79 -16.57 -10.03 -9.09
C GLN A 79 -15.91 -8.65 -9.04
N GLY A 80 -14.58 -8.60 -8.94
CA GLY A 80 -13.82 -7.36 -8.83
C GLY A 80 -12.35 -7.57 -9.15
N VAL A 81 -11.71 -6.49 -9.60
CA VAL A 81 -10.27 -6.47 -9.90
C VAL A 81 -9.63 -5.27 -9.21
N PHE A 82 -8.60 -5.54 -8.42
CA PHE A 82 -7.71 -4.55 -7.84
C PHE A 82 -6.44 -4.50 -8.68
N HIS A 83 -6.36 -3.52 -9.57
CA HIS A 83 -5.17 -3.32 -10.39
C HIS A 83 -4.13 -2.48 -9.64
N THR A 84 -3.06 -3.13 -9.17
CA THR A 84 -1.97 -2.47 -8.42
C THR A 84 -0.59 -2.68 -9.04
N ALA A 85 -0.47 -3.62 -9.99
CA ALA A 85 0.74 -3.83 -10.75
C ALA A 85 1.04 -2.63 -11.63
N SER A 86 2.23 -2.06 -11.46
CA SER A 86 2.80 -1.05 -12.35
C SER A 86 4.29 -1.31 -12.48
N PRO A 87 4.92 -1.07 -13.65
CA PRO A 87 6.37 -1.04 -13.74
C PRO A 87 6.89 0.04 -12.80
N VAL A 88 7.76 -0.34 -11.86
CA VAL A 88 8.54 0.63 -11.10
C VAL A 88 9.80 0.87 -11.91
N MET A 89 9.81 1.96 -12.67
CA MET A 89 11.00 2.39 -13.40
C MET A 89 12.07 2.75 -12.38
N LYS A 90 13.27 2.16 -12.50
CA LYS A 90 14.42 2.69 -11.78
C LYS A 90 14.64 4.11 -12.29
N PRO A 91 14.81 5.12 -11.42
CA PRO A 91 15.16 6.44 -11.90
C PRO A 91 16.44 6.31 -12.73
N SER A 92 16.34 6.59 -14.03
CA SER A 92 17.51 6.92 -14.82
C SER A 92 18.00 8.24 -14.27
N PHE A 93 19.09 8.21 -13.50
CA PHE A 93 19.80 9.43 -13.14
C PHE A 93 20.39 9.97 -14.44
N ASP A 94 19.60 10.75 -15.16
CA ASP A 94 20.08 11.66 -16.17
C ASP A 94 20.25 13.03 -15.48
N PRO A 95 21.50 13.45 -15.17
CA PRO A 95 21.76 14.75 -14.57
C PRO A 95 21.31 15.92 -15.44
N GLU A 96 21.11 15.70 -16.75
CA GLU A 96 20.72 16.71 -17.74
C GLU A 96 19.23 16.66 -18.11
N ALA A 97 18.49 15.64 -17.67
CA ALA A 97 17.03 15.61 -17.87
C ALA A 97 16.40 16.80 -17.13
N TRP A 98 15.67 17.62 -17.88
CA TRP A 98 14.99 18.81 -17.35
C TRP A 98 13.89 18.45 -16.33
N GLU A 99 13.35 17.24 -16.40
CA GLU A 99 12.33 16.70 -15.47
C GLU A 99 12.89 16.52 -14.05
N THR A 100 14.17 16.15 -13.89
CA THR A 100 14.82 15.92 -12.59
C THR A 100 15.04 17.21 -11.78
N LYS A 101 15.01 18.39 -12.42
CA LYS A 101 15.06 19.69 -11.73
C LYS A 101 13.70 20.17 -11.21
N GLN A 102 12.60 19.77 -11.86
CA GLN A 102 11.22 20.13 -11.46
C GLN A 102 10.74 19.34 -10.24
N PHE A 103 11.30 18.15 -10.01
CA PHE A 103 11.00 17.27 -8.86
C PHE A 103 12.20 17.13 -7.92
N GLN A 104 13.03 18.17 -7.78
CA GLN A 104 13.93 18.21 -6.62
C GLN A 104 13.05 18.10 -5.36
N TRP A 105 13.38 17.14 -4.49
CA TRP A 105 12.64 16.82 -3.27
C TRP A 105 12.77 17.98 -2.27
N HIS A 106 12.06 19.05 -2.55
CA HIS A 106 12.02 20.28 -1.77
C HIS A 106 10.55 20.53 -1.45
N GLY A 107 10.12 20.09 -0.27
CA GLY A 107 8.81 20.47 0.25
C GLY A 107 8.10 19.39 1.05
N ARG A 108 6.91 19.79 1.51
CA ARG A 108 5.99 18.96 2.27
C ARG A 108 5.57 17.73 1.46
N MET A 109 5.28 16.62 2.12
CA MET A 109 4.91 15.34 1.50
C MET A 109 3.73 14.68 2.18
N GLY A 110 2.88 14.02 1.40
CA GLY A 110 1.76 13.23 1.90
C GLY A 110 2.20 11.86 2.40
N TYR A 111 1.68 11.47 3.57
CA TYR A 111 1.94 10.18 4.19
C TYR A 111 0.64 9.45 4.49
N VAL A 112 0.63 8.14 4.23
CA VAL A 112 -0.48 7.25 4.57
C VAL A 112 0.04 5.86 4.93
N HIS A 113 -0.57 5.26 5.95
CA HIS A 113 -0.18 3.94 6.43
C HIS A 113 -0.53 2.88 5.38
N ILE A 114 0.37 1.95 5.08
CA ILE A 114 0.18 0.96 4.00
C ILE A 114 -1.11 0.13 4.18
N ASP A 115 -1.41 -0.22 5.43
CA ASP A 115 -2.63 -0.93 5.79
C ASP A 115 -3.90 -0.11 5.52
N ASP A 116 -3.84 1.21 5.72
CA ASP A 116 -4.97 2.10 5.42
C ASP A 116 -5.19 2.21 3.92
N VAL A 117 -4.11 2.21 3.12
CA VAL A 117 -4.23 2.16 1.66
C VAL A 117 -4.95 0.89 1.23
N ALA A 118 -4.57 -0.27 1.76
CA ALA A 118 -5.24 -1.55 1.47
C ALA A 118 -6.72 -1.53 1.89
N LEU A 119 -7.03 -1.02 3.09
CA LEU A 119 -8.41 -0.91 3.57
C LEU A 119 -9.24 0.10 2.76
N CYS A 120 -8.65 1.20 2.31
CA CYS A 120 -9.30 2.16 1.42
C CYS A 120 -9.70 1.51 0.10
N HIS A 121 -8.84 0.66 -0.48
CA HIS A 121 -9.16 -0.09 -1.71
C HIS A 121 -10.40 -0.98 -1.50
N ILE A 122 -10.44 -1.73 -0.41
CA ILE A 122 -11.58 -2.60 -0.09
C ILE A 122 -12.84 -1.75 0.16
N LEU A 123 -12.72 -0.65 0.91
CA LEU A 123 -13.85 0.22 1.22
C LEU A 123 -14.49 0.79 -0.05
N VAL A 124 -13.71 1.33 -0.97
CA VAL A 124 -14.27 1.89 -2.22
C VAL A 124 -14.80 0.82 -3.16
N TYR A 125 -14.29 -0.42 -3.06
CA TYR A 125 -14.86 -1.56 -3.79
C TYR A 125 -16.22 -1.99 -3.22
N GLU A 126 -16.37 -2.01 -1.89
CA GLU A 126 -17.58 -2.51 -1.24
C GLU A 126 -18.71 -1.48 -1.12
N LYS A 127 -18.39 -0.18 -1.13
CA LYS A 127 -19.39 0.87 -0.97
C LYS A 127 -20.02 1.23 -2.30
N GLU A 128 -21.30 0.89 -2.47
CA GLU A 128 -22.09 1.26 -3.66
C GLU A 128 -22.10 2.78 -3.93
N ALA A 129 -22.06 3.61 -2.88
CA ALA A 129 -22.00 5.06 -3.01
C ALA A 129 -20.64 5.59 -3.53
N ALA A 130 -19.60 4.73 -3.58
CA ALA A 130 -18.28 5.14 -4.03
C ALA A 130 -18.27 5.46 -5.52
N ASN A 131 -17.65 6.57 -5.90
CA ASN A 131 -17.59 7.01 -7.30
C ASN A 131 -16.35 7.85 -7.59
N GLY A 132 -15.83 7.78 -8.82
CA GLY A 132 -14.71 8.58 -9.26
C GLY A 132 -13.43 8.37 -8.44
N ARG A 133 -12.69 9.47 -8.18
CA ARG A 133 -11.38 9.44 -7.52
C ARG A 133 -11.49 9.71 -6.01
N TYR A 134 -10.57 9.12 -5.24
CA TYR A 134 -10.40 9.32 -3.80
C TYR A 134 -8.93 9.62 -3.49
N LEU A 135 -8.68 10.70 -2.75
CA LEU A 135 -7.36 10.96 -2.18
C LEU A 135 -7.21 10.11 -0.90
N CYS A 136 -6.14 9.32 -0.85
CA CYS A 136 -5.81 8.43 0.25
C CYS A 136 -4.56 8.95 0.96
N ASN A 137 -4.74 9.88 1.89
CA ASN A 137 -3.65 10.55 2.60
C ASN A 137 -4.05 10.80 4.07
N SER A 138 -3.15 10.49 5.01
CA SER A 138 -3.39 10.74 6.44
C SER A 138 -2.98 12.16 6.82
N THR A 139 -1.72 12.52 6.60
CA THR A 139 -1.14 13.81 6.98
C THR A 139 -0.12 14.30 5.94
N VAL A 140 0.28 15.57 6.02
CA VAL A 140 1.34 16.15 5.19
C VAL A 140 2.42 16.72 6.10
N LEU A 141 3.62 16.13 6.08
CA LEU A 141 4.78 16.59 6.86
C LEU A 141 5.76 17.37 5.98
N ASP A 142 6.50 18.30 6.59
CA ASP A 142 7.68 18.87 5.94
C ASP A 142 8.88 17.95 6.16
N ASN A 143 9.68 17.76 5.11
CA ASN A 143 10.93 16.99 5.22
C ASN A 143 12.03 17.79 5.92
N ASN A 144 11.89 19.12 6.01
CA ASN A 144 12.84 20.02 6.65
C ASN A 144 12.12 20.85 7.72
N GLU A 145 11.96 20.31 8.94
CA GLU A 145 11.37 21.07 10.06
C GLU A 145 12.18 22.31 10.51
N PHE A 146 13.27 22.69 9.81
CA PHE A 146 14.27 23.64 10.31
C PHE A 146 14.56 24.90 9.49
N GLU A 147 13.85 25.19 8.39
CA GLU A 147 14.02 26.48 7.70
C GLU A 147 12.68 27.10 7.29
N GLU A 148 12.38 28.32 7.75
CA GLU A 148 11.32 29.17 7.19
C GLU A 148 11.71 29.55 5.75
N ASP A 149 11.40 28.70 4.79
CA ASP A 149 11.82 28.87 3.39
C ASP A 149 10.75 29.50 2.48
N GLY A 150 9.67 30.03 3.05
CA GLY A 150 8.60 30.67 2.29
C GLY A 150 7.85 29.72 1.35
N ARG A 151 7.97 28.40 1.54
CA ARG A 151 7.27 27.42 0.70
C ARG A 151 5.75 27.41 0.94
N PRO A 152 4.97 27.10 -0.10
CA PRO A 152 3.52 27.04 0.01
C PRO A 152 3.09 25.90 0.94
N TYR A 153 2.30 26.25 1.96
CA TYR A 153 1.61 25.29 2.81
C TYR A 153 0.43 24.67 2.03
N TYR A 154 0.30 23.36 2.11
CA TYR A 154 -0.82 22.64 1.52
C TYR A 154 -1.18 21.38 2.29
N GLU A 155 -2.45 20.99 2.20
CA GLU A 155 -2.97 19.72 2.70
C GLU A 155 -3.78 19.01 1.61
N PHE A 156 -3.88 17.69 1.69
CA PHE A 156 -4.75 16.91 0.81
C PHE A 156 -6.18 16.83 1.38
N ASN A 157 -7.17 17.22 0.57
CA ASN A 157 -8.57 17.09 0.96
C ASN A 157 -9.02 15.62 0.92
N THR A 158 -9.08 14.97 2.08
CA THR A 158 -9.55 13.59 2.25
C THR A 158 -10.98 13.48 2.79
N SER A 159 -11.75 14.57 2.74
CA SER A 159 -13.16 14.57 3.21
C SER A 159 -14.01 13.50 2.53
N LYS A 160 -13.79 13.24 1.24
CA LYS A 160 -14.58 12.29 0.46
C LYS A 160 -14.41 10.82 0.89
N ILE A 161 -13.19 10.41 1.25
CA ILE A 161 -12.98 9.04 1.77
C ILE A 161 -13.45 8.94 3.23
N LYS A 162 -13.25 10.01 4.01
CA LYS A 162 -13.79 10.13 5.39
C LYS A 162 -15.32 10.06 5.42
N SER A 163 -16.00 10.64 4.43
CA SER A 163 -17.48 10.57 4.32
C SER A 163 -18.00 9.16 4.03
N LEU A 164 -17.14 8.23 3.59
CA LEU A 164 -17.48 6.80 3.50
C LEU A 164 -17.28 6.04 4.82
N GLY A 165 -16.88 6.74 5.89
CA GLY A 165 -16.62 6.20 7.22
C GLY A 165 -15.17 5.78 7.48
N PHE A 166 -14.22 6.18 6.62
CA PHE A 166 -12.82 5.84 6.80
C PHE A 166 -12.12 6.77 7.80
N ASN A 167 -11.29 6.19 8.67
CA ASN A 167 -10.43 6.93 9.60
C ASN A 167 -8.99 6.47 9.41
N PHE A 168 -8.09 7.43 9.15
CA PHE A 168 -6.67 7.14 8.98
C PHE A 168 -5.98 6.95 10.31
N ARG A 169 -5.02 6.04 10.33
CA ARG A 169 -4.06 5.89 11.42
C ARG A 169 -3.16 7.13 11.52
N PRO A 170 -2.69 7.43 12.73
CA PRO A 170 -1.72 8.49 12.94
C PRO A 170 -0.36 8.09 12.34
N ILE A 171 0.51 9.08 12.14
CA ILE A 171 1.77 8.89 11.41
C ILE A 171 2.83 8.13 12.23
N GLU A 172 2.76 8.24 13.54
CA GLU A 172 3.59 7.54 14.51
C GLU A 172 3.42 6.03 14.34
N ASP A 173 2.19 5.56 14.12
CA ASP A 173 1.91 4.14 13.86
C ASP A 173 2.64 3.64 12.61
N MET A 174 2.70 4.46 11.56
CA MET A 174 3.34 4.10 10.30
C MET A 174 4.85 3.95 10.46
N PHE A 175 5.50 4.91 11.11
CA PHE A 175 6.93 4.87 11.30
C PHE A 175 7.34 3.80 12.32
N ASP A 176 6.60 3.64 13.42
CA ASP A 176 6.85 2.58 14.40
C ASP A 176 6.75 1.18 13.77
N ASP A 177 5.66 0.91 13.03
CA ASP A 177 5.45 -0.39 12.38
C ASP A 177 6.50 -0.65 11.27
N CYS A 178 6.90 0.40 10.54
CA CYS A 178 7.96 0.32 9.53
C CYS A 178 9.32 -0.02 10.15
N ILE A 179 9.72 0.72 11.19
CA ILE A 179 10.99 0.50 11.90
C ILE A 179 11.00 -0.91 12.50
N GLU A 180 9.92 -1.32 13.17
CA GLU A 180 9.80 -2.65 13.74
C GLU A 180 9.95 -3.75 12.67
N SER A 181 9.28 -3.60 11.53
CA SER A 181 9.41 -4.53 10.39
C SER A 181 10.85 -4.60 9.86
N LEU A 182 11.53 -3.46 9.71
CA LEU A 182 12.90 -3.41 9.21
C LEU A 182 13.91 -4.00 10.21
N VAL A 183 13.70 -3.80 11.52
CA VAL A 183 14.52 -4.42 12.57
C VAL A 183 14.34 -5.93 12.57
N GLN A 184 13.09 -6.42 12.52
CA GLN A 184 12.79 -7.86 12.49
C GLN A 184 13.40 -8.57 11.27
N GLN A 185 13.51 -7.86 10.14
CA GLN A 185 14.12 -8.37 8.92
C GLN A 185 15.65 -8.19 8.87
N GLY A 186 16.24 -7.56 9.89
CA GLY A 186 17.69 -7.34 9.99
C GLY A 186 18.22 -6.22 9.09
N HIS A 187 17.35 -5.32 8.61
CA HIS A 187 17.72 -4.16 7.80
C HIS A 187 18.11 -2.94 8.65
N LEU A 188 17.64 -2.88 9.90
CA LEU A 188 18.01 -1.86 10.88
C LEU A 188 18.52 -2.51 12.17
N PRO A 189 19.45 -1.86 12.89
CA PRO A 189 19.82 -2.30 14.23
C PRO A 189 18.64 -2.17 15.19
N PRO A 190 18.57 -2.99 16.26
CA PRO A 190 17.60 -2.79 17.34
C PRO A 190 17.71 -1.38 17.93
N LEU A 191 16.58 -0.86 18.41
CA LEU A 191 16.52 0.42 19.12
C LEU A 191 17.56 0.45 20.25
N GLN A 192 18.43 1.45 20.21
CA GLN A 192 19.42 1.64 21.26
C GLN A 192 18.74 2.08 22.57
N PRO A 193 19.32 1.73 23.74
CA PRO A 193 18.82 2.22 25.02
C PRO A 193 18.69 3.76 25.02
N GLY A 194 17.51 4.26 25.41
CA GLY A 194 17.20 5.70 25.44
C GLY A 194 16.45 6.24 24.21
N HIS A 195 16.35 5.48 23.12
CA HIS A 195 15.45 5.81 22.01
C HIS A 195 14.10 5.15 22.24
N GLN A 196 13.02 5.94 22.15
CA GLN A 196 11.65 5.48 22.35
C GLN A 196 10.92 5.39 21.01
N ARG A 197 9.89 4.52 20.94
CA ARG A 197 8.91 4.55 19.84
C ARG A 197 8.32 5.96 19.75
N LEU A 198 7.91 6.40 18.57
CA LEU A 198 7.30 7.73 18.41
C LEU A 198 6.05 7.86 19.29
N ARG A 199 5.27 6.78 19.43
CA ARG A 199 4.13 6.70 20.37
C ARG A 199 4.50 6.86 21.85
N ALA A 200 5.74 6.60 22.23
CA ALA A 200 6.21 6.64 23.61
C ALA A 200 6.92 7.96 23.95
N ALA A 201 7.27 8.78 22.96
CA ALA A 201 7.81 10.11 23.19
C ALA A 201 6.71 11.01 23.80
N PRO A 202 6.97 11.70 24.94
CA PRO A 202 6.03 12.68 25.44
C PRO A 202 5.85 13.78 24.40
N ILE A 203 4.60 14.07 24.04
CA ILE A 203 4.25 15.20 23.18
C ILE A 203 4.70 16.46 23.94
N ALA A 204 5.80 17.06 23.53
CA ALA A 204 6.14 18.42 23.92
C ALA A 204 5.23 19.34 23.11
N ILE A 205 4.13 19.77 23.71
CA ILE A 205 3.36 20.94 23.28
C ILE A 205 4.00 22.17 23.93
#